data_AF-A0A8T4SFG5-F1
#
_entry.id   AF-A0A8T4SFG5-F1
#
_cell.length_a   1.000
_cell.length_b   1.000
_cell.length_c   1.000
_cell.angle_alpha   90.00
_cell.angle_beta   90.00
_cell.angle_gamma   90.00
#
_symmetry.space_group_name_H-M   'P 1'
#
loop_
_entity.id
_entity.type
_entity.pdbx_description
1 polymer ?
#
loop_
_entity_poly.entity_id
_entity_poly.type
_entity_poly.pdbx_seq_one_letter_code
_entity_poly.pdbx_strand_id
1 'polypeptide(L)'
;MAEKKEEHPADKYYRLKKKVFQMLHTYERSHRQIYDEAAGQHLMEDGRLKMELLENDDKQKAMAKHMSDAYISVAKQHFNIKPKKGKEGKEQKSDEAEDKMIARLVGGATYQDIYRHIKDLGEGFTFDYFNLKLRPTLMKNLAENLLSVPAEHLRPEHIGDLMGYVEKKQKSKLDFINKDALGLENAIKILDESEAGGKVLEKQHQKGHYFIPEKKRKKDKS
;
A
#
# COMPACT_ATOMS: atom_id res chain seq x y z
N MET A 1 -12.30 -26.55 -20.61
CA MET A 1 -11.37 -25.60 -19.99
C MET A 1 -12.18 -24.76 -19.01
N ALA A 2 -11.89 -24.79 -17.72
CA ALA A 2 -12.59 -23.93 -16.77
C ALA A 2 -12.10 -22.50 -16.98
N GLU A 3 -12.96 -21.63 -17.51
CA GLU A 3 -12.72 -20.19 -17.51
C GLU A 3 -12.42 -19.77 -16.07
N LYS A 4 -11.22 -19.24 -15.83
CA LYS A 4 -10.92 -18.59 -14.55
C LYS A 4 -11.89 -17.43 -14.44
N LYS A 5 -12.89 -17.57 -13.58
CA LYS A 5 -13.82 -16.49 -13.24
C LYS A 5 -12.98 -15.28 -12.83
N GLU A 6 -13.07 -14.22 -13.62
CA GLU A 6 -12.32 -12.99 -13.37
C GLU A 6 -12.76 -12.42 -12.01
N GLU A 7 -11.79 -12.08 -11.15
CA GLU A 7 -12.06 -11.54 -9.82
C GLU A 7 -12.76 -10.19 -9.98
N HIS A 8 -13.86 -9.97 -9.25
CA HIS A 8 -14.59 -8.71 -9.31
C HIS A 8 -13.66 -7.54 -8.90
N PRO A 9 -13.66 -6.39 -9.61
CA PRO A 9 -12.75 -5.28 -9.32
C PRO A 9 -12.76 -4.82 -7.86
N ALA A 10 -13.94 -4.76 -7.23
CA ALA A 10 -14.09 -4.46 -5.80
C ALA A 10 -13.43 -5.49 -4.88
N ASP A 11 -13.57 -6.79 -5.17
CA ASP A 11 -12.94 -7.85 -4.35
C ASP A 11 -11.41 -7.80 -4.47
N LYS A 12 -10.90 -7.55 -5.68
CA LYS A 12 -9.48 -7.33 -5.93
C LYS A 12 -8.96 -6.12 -5.16
N TYR A 13 -9.68 -5.00 -5.21
CA TYR A 13 -9.35 -3.78 -4.47
C TYR A 13 -9.23 -4.05 -2.96
N TYR A 14 -10.24 -4.68 -2.35
CA TYR A 14 -10.21 -4.98 -0.91
C TYR A 14 -9.12 -5.98 -0.53
N ARG A 15 -8.91 -7.02 -1.36
CA ARG A 15 -7.84 -7.99 -1.14
C ARG A 15 -6.46 -7.31 -1.13
N LEU A 16 -6.20 -6.42 -2.08
CA LEU A 16 -4.94 -5.67 -2.14
C LEU A 16 -4.82 -4.67 -0.97
N LYS A 17 -5.88 -3.93 -0.67
CA LYS A 17 -5.94 -3.00 0.46
C LYS A 17 -5.66 -3.71 1.79
N LYS A 18 -6.24 -4.90 2.01
CA LYS A 18 -5.96 -5.73 3.19
C LYS A 18 -4.50 -6.17 3.26
N LYS A 19 -3.89 -6.60 2.14
CA LYS A 19 -2.46 -6.93 2.09
C LYS A 19 -1.58 -5.73 2.46
N VAL A 20 -1.90 -4.54 1.95
CA VAL A 20 -1.17 -3.31 2.28
C VAL A 20 -1.26 -3.02 3.78
N PHE A 21 -2.44 -3.09 4.39
CA PHE A 21 -2.59 -2.89 5.83
C PHE A 21 -1.82 -3.92 6.65
N GLN A 22 -1.88 -5.19 6.28
CA GLN A 22 -1.13 -6.26 6.96
C GLN A 22 0.38 -6.02 6.86
N MET A 23 0.86 -5.56 5.71
CA MET A 23 2.27 -5.22 5.50
C MET A 23 2.71 -4.02 6.33
N LEU A 24 1.96 -2.92 6.33
CA LEU A 24 2.25 -1.74 7.16
C LEU A 24 2.29 -2.11 8.65
N HIS A 25 1.34 -2.92 9.10
CA HIS A 25 1.32 -3.45 10.47
C HIS A 25 2.51 -4.35 10.80
N THR A 26 3.02 -5.08 9.81
CA THR A 26 4.24 -5.88 9.97
C THR A 26 5.45 -4.97 10.10
N TYR A 27 5.57 -3.93 9.26
CA TYR A 27 6.66 -2.95 9.36
C TYR A 27 6.74 -2.30 10.74
N GLU A 28 5.61 -1.83 11.29
CA GLU A 28 5.54 -1.24 12.63
C GLU A 28 6.17 -2.13 13.72
N ARG A 29 6.09 -3.45 13.56
CA ARG A 29 6.61 -4.43 14.52
C ARG A 29 8.03 -4.89 14.22
N SER A 30 8.51 -4.71 13.00
CA SER A 30 9.81 -5.22 12.54
C SER A 30 10.95 -4.20 12.62
N HIS A 31 10.67 -2.92 12.85
CA HIS A 31 11.69 -1.86 12.85
C HIS A 31 12.91 -2.13 13.73
N ARG A 32 12.70 -2.62 14.96
CA ARG A 32 13.80 -2.94 15.88
C ARG A 32 14.67 -4.07 15.35
N GLN A 33 14.04 -5.16 14.92
CA GLN A 33 14.74 -6.31 14.35
C GLN A 33 15.53 -5.90 13.10
N ILE A 34 14.92 -5.14 12.19
CA ILE A 34 15.58 -4.66 10.96
C ILE A 34 16.82 -3.81 11.29
N TYR A 35 16.70 -2.91 12.27
CA TYR A 35 17.83 -2.10 12.71
C TYR A 35 18.94 -2.96 13.33
N ASP A 36 18.59 -3.83 14.28
CA ASP A 36 19.55 -4.66 15.00
C ASP A 36 20.28 -5.64 14.06
N GLU A 37 19.59 -6.23 13.08
CA GLU A 37 20.18 -7.10 12.06
C GLU A 37 21.15 -6.32 11.15
N ALA A 38 20.77 -5.15 10.68
CA ALA A 38 21.64 -4.31 9.84
C ALA A 38 22.87 -3.82 10.61
N ALA A 39 22.68 -3.36 11.85
CA ALA A 39 23.75 -2.91 12.73
C ALA A 39 24.69 -4.07 13.09
N GLY A 40 24.14 -5.22 13.47
CA GLY A 40 24.91 -6.41 13.79
C GLY A 40 25.72 -6.95 12.60
N GLN A 41 25.18 -6.86 11.38
CA GLN A 41 25.91 -7.33 10.20
C GLN A 41 27.01 -6.37 9.75
N HIS A 42 26.77 -5.06 9.82
CA HIS A 42 27.65 -4.08 9.15
C HIS A 42 28.55 -3.30 10.11
N LEU A 43 28.15 -3.20 11.38
CA LEU A 43 28.81 -2.37 12.40
C LEU A 43 29.44 -3.19 13.53
N MET A 44 29.46 -4.53 13.44
CA MET A 44 30.08 -5.37 14.47
C MET A 44 31.54 -5.65 14.16
N GLU A 45 32.40 -5.39 15.15
CA GLU A 45 33.84 -5.65 15.10
C GLU A 45 34.29 -6.15 16.47
N ASP A 46 35.10 -7.21 16.52
CA ASP A 46 35.54 -7.88 17.74
C ASP A 46 34.40 -8.22 18.73
N GLY A 47 33.24 -8.61 18.18
CA GLY A 47 32.04 -8.97 18.96
C GLY A 47 31.36 -7.80 19.64
N ARG A 48 31.70 -6.55 19.28
CA ARG A 48 31.09 -5.33 19.82
C ARG A 48 30.53 -4.49 18.69
N LEU A 49 29.41 -3.83 18.97
CA LEU A 49 28.84 -2.85 18.05
C LEU A 49 29.71 -1.58 18.06
N LYS A 50 30.20 -1.17 16.89
CA LYS A 50 31.05 -0.01 16.67
C LYS A 50 30.32 1.03 15.82
N MET A 51 29.66 1.98 16.49
CA MET A 51 28.92 3.06 15.81
C MET A 51 29.85 3.99 15.00
N GLU A 52 31.10 4.13 15.41
CA GLU A 52 32.18 4.83 14.70
C GLU A 52 32.39 4.33 13.26
N LEU A 53 32.00 3.07 12.95
CA LEU A 53 32.06 2.55 11.59
C LEU A 53 31.09 3.28 10.63
N LEU A 54 30.09 3.98 11.16
CA LEU A 54 29.20 4.82 10.36
C LEU A 54 29.86 6.11 9.87
N GLU A 55 31.12 6.41 10.22
CA GLU A 55 31.90 7.45 9.55
C GLU A 55 32.40 7.00 8.15
N ASN A 56 32.33 5.69 7.85
CA ASN A 56 32.72 5.13 6.57
C ASN A 56 31.52 5.02 5.62
N ASP A 57 31.61 5.68 4.46
CA ASP A 57 30.53 5.71 3.45
C ASP A 57 30.10 4.32 2.95
N ASP A 58 31.00 3.34 2.84
CA ASP A 58 30.63 1.98 2.44
C ASP A 58 29.81 1.29 3.52
N LYS A 59 30.14 1.51 4.80
CA LYS A 59 29.36 1.02 5.94
C LYS A 59 28.00 1.68 6.02
N GLN A 60 27.93 3.00 5.78
CA GLN A 60 26.68 3.74 5.71
C GLN A 60 25.75 3.18 4.62
N LYS A 61 26.27 2.98 3.40
CA LYS A 61 25.54 2.40 2.27
C LYS A 61 25.08 0.97 2.57
N ALA A 62 25.97 0.14 3.13
CA ALA A 62 25.67 -1.26 3.43
C ALA A 62 24.56 -1.39 4.47
N MET A 63 24.61 -0.59 5.54
CA MET A 63 23.57 -0.56 6.56
C MET A 63 22.23 -0.09 5.98
N ALA A 64 22.21 1.04 5.27
CA ALA A 64 21.00 1.57 4.64
C ALA A 64 20.37 0.58 3.65
N LYS A 65 21.22 -0.07 2.84
CA LYS A 65 20.80 -1.09 1.88
C LYS A 65 20.19 -2.30 2.57
N HIS A 66 20.83 -2.82 3.63
CA HIS A 66 20.29 -3.96 4.37
C HIS A 66 18.91 -3.63 4.92
N MET A 67 18.77 -2.47 5.60
CA MET A 67 17.47 -2.07 6.16
C MET A 67 16.41 -1.96 5.06
N SER A 68 16.72 -1.31 3.93
CA SER A 68 15.83 -1.21 2.77
C SER A 68 15.43 -2.58 2.20
N ASP A 69 16.39 -3.48 2.00
CA ASP A 69 16.15 -4.83 1.48
C ASP A 69 15.23 -5.63 2.40
N ALA A 70 15.33 -5.44 3.72
CA ALA A 70 14.43 -6.07 4.69
C ALA A 70 12.97 -5.59 4.54
N TYR A 71 12.75 -4.28 4.34
CA TYR A 71 11.40 -3.77 4.03
C TYR A 71 10.86 -4.35 2.72
N ILE A 72 11.69 -4.41 1.67
CA ILE A 72 11.31 -5.00 0.38
C ILE A 72 10.97 -6.49 0.54
N SER A 73 11.75 -7.23 1.31
CA SER A 73 11.53 -8.65 1.57
C SER A 73 10.17 -8.93 2.23
N VAL A 74 9.83 -8.17 3.27
CA VAL A 74 8.52 -8.24 3.92
C VAL A 74 7.39 -7.91 2.94
N ALA A 75 7.56 -6.92 2.06
CA ALA A 75 6.56 -6.63 1.03
C ALA A 75 6.36 -7.80 0.06
N LYS A 76 7.45 -8.39 -0.44
CA LYS A 76 7.37 -9.56 -1.33
C LYS A 76 6.62 -10.72 -0.69
N GLN A 77 6.82 -10.95 0.61
CA GLN A 77 6.09 -11.97 1.37
C GLN A 77 4.58 -11.70 1.40
N HIS A 78 4.15 -10.48 1.74
CA HIS A 78 2.72 -10.12 1.82
C HIS A 78 2.01 -10.17 0.46
N PHE A 79 2.72 -9.80 -0.60
CA PHE A 79 2.16 -9.87 -1.94
C PHE A 79 2.21 -11.28 -2.55
N ASN A 80 2.85 -12.25 -1.89
CA ASN A 80 3.12 -13.61 -2.39
C ASN A 80 3.92 -13.61 -3.69
N ILE A 81 4.81 -12.62 -3.86
CA ILE A 81 5.72 -12.56 -5.00
C ILE A 81 6.77 -13.64 -4.79
N LYS A 82 6.61 -14.77 -5.47
CA LYS A 82 7.56 -15.87 -5.38
C LYS A 82 8.74 -15.60 -6.32
N PRO A 83 9.98 -15.87 -5.90
CA PRO A 83 11.07 -15.97 -6.86
C PRO A 83 10.71 -17.10 -7.85
N LYS A 84 10.67 -16.77 -9.15
CA LYS A 84 10.36 -17.73 -10.23
C LYS A 84 11.28 -18.94 -10.12
N LYS A 85 10.80 -20.05 -9.57
CA LYS A 85 11.35 -21.39 -9.86
C LYS A 85 10.44 -22.02 -10.89
N GLY A 86 10.96 -22.11 -12.12
CA GLY A 86 10.24 -22.62 -13.27
C GLY A 86 9.62 -23.98 -13.00
N LYS A 87 8.30 -24.07 -13.25
CA LYS A 87 7.65 -25.30 -13.66
C LYS A 87 6.79 -24.95 -14.87
N GLU A 88 7.23 -25.48 -16.00
CA GLU A 88 6.53 -25.71 -17.26
C GLU A 88 5.12 -25.10 -17.38
N GLY A 89 5.03 -24.04 -18.20
CA GLY A 89 3.96 -23.93 -19.18
C GLY A 89 2.67 -23.20 -18.78
N LYS A 90 2.59 -22.54 -17.62
CA LYS A 90 1.47 -21.62 -17.33
C LYS A 90 1.98 -20.26 -16.87
N GLU A 91 1.75 -19.23 -17.69
CA GLU A 91 1.99 -17.84 -17.34
C GLU A 91 1.17 -17.44 -16.10
N GLN A 92 1.81 -17.40 -14.93
CA GLN A 92 1.34 -16.59 -13.82
C GLN A 92 1.76 -15.13 -14.11
N LYS A 93 0.86 -14.35 -14.72
CA LYS A 93 1.06 -12.93 -15.06
C LYS A 93 1.08 -11.99 -13.82
N SER A 94 1.68 -12.37 -12.69
CA SER A 94 1.83 -11.45 -11.53
C SER A 94 3.26 -11.08 -11.13
N ASP A 95 4.31 -11.83 -11.47
CA ASP A 95 5.50 -11.74 -10.60
C ASP A 95 6.56 -10.68 -10.94
N GLU A 96 6.49 -9.95 -12.07
CA GLU A 96 7.50 -8.92 -12.37
C GLU A 96 6.99 -7.48 -12.28
N ALA A 97 5.75 -7.22 -12.70
CA ALA A 97 5.17 -5.88 -12.65
C ALA A 97 4.89 -5.49 -11.19
N GLU A 98 4.29 -6.38 -10.41
CA GLU A 98 4.05 -6.17 -8.98
C GLU A 98 5.38 -6.11 -8.20
N ASP A 99 6.38 -6.91 -8.58
CA ASP A 99 7.70 -6.88 -7.93
C ASP A 99 8.44 -5.56 -8.19
N LYS A 100 8.45 -5.09 -9.45
CA LYS A 100 9.01 -3.78 -9.81
C LYS A 100 8.27 -2.64 -9.13
N MET A 101 6.96 -2.74 -9.03
CA MET A 101 6.12 -1.75 -8.37
C MET A 101 6.44 -1.68 -6.87
N ILE A 102 6.48 -2.82 -6.17
CA ILE A 102 6.85 -2.88 -4.75
C ILE A 102 8.27 -2.38 -4.53
N ALA A 103 9.24 -2.82 -5.35
CA ALA A 103 10.62 -2.38 -5.24
C ALA A 103 10.74 -0.86 -5.40
N ARG A 104 9.95 -0.25 -6.30
CA ARG A 104 9.91 1.20 -6.50
C ARG A 104 9.26 1.92 -5.33
N LEU A 105 8.08 1.47 -4.87
CA LEU A 105 7.29 2.13 -3.83
C LEU A 105 7.94 2.00 -2.44
N VAL A 106 8.49 0.84 -2.13
CA VAL A 106 9.14 0.55 -0.85
C VAL A 106 10.60 0.96 -0.89
N GLY A 107 11.39 0.44 -1.84
CA GLY A 107 12.83 0.69 -1.90
C GLY A 107 13.19 2.16 -2.14
N GLY A 108 12.42 2.86 -2.97
CA GLY A 108 12.60 4.30 -3.19
C GLY A 108 12.30 5.13 -1.94
N ALA A 109 11.31 4.72 -1.15
CA ALA A 109 10.91 5.42 0.08
C ALA A 109 11.83 5.11 1.28
N THR A 110 12.49 3.95 1.29
CA THR A 110 13.29 3.52 2.45
C THR A 110 14.78 3.78 2.28
N TYR A 111 15.39 3.39 1.16
CA TYR A 111 16.86 3.48 1.02
C TYR A 111 17.37 4.91 1.11
N GLN A 112 16.83 5.83 0.30
CA GLN A 112 17.34 7.20 0.22
C GLN A 112 17.15 7.96 1.53
N ASP A 113 15.99 7.80 2.17
CA ASP A 113 15.72 8.43 3.45
C ASP A 113 16.65 7.86 4.54
N ILE A 114 16.76 6.54 4.67
CA ILE A 114 17.66 5.92 5.66
C ILE A 114 19.12 6.31 5.41
N TYR A 115 19.60 6.22 4.17
CA TYR A 115 20.98 6.55 3.83
C TYR A 115 21.30 8.03 4.12
N ARG A 116 20.41 8.97 3.77
CA ARG A 116 20.60 10.38 4.08
C ARG A 116 20.77 10.60 5.59
N HIS A 117 19.88 10.01 6.40
CA HIS A 117 19.96 10.16 7.85
C HIS A 117 21.20 9.50 8.47
N ILE A 118 21.64 8.34 7.95
CA ILE A 118 22.88 7.71 8.38
C ILE A 118 24.08 8.60 8.02
N LYS A 119 24.11 9.13 6.79
CA LYS A 119 25.21 9.98 6.32
C LYS A 119 25.32 11.29 7.09
N ASP A 120 24.18 11.90 7.41
CA ASP A 120 24.15 13.19 8.10
C ASP A 120 24.51 13.07 9.59
N LEU A 121 24.34 11.89 10.21
CA LEU A 121 24.53 11.69 11.64
C LEU A 121 25.74 10.83 12.01
N GLY A 122 26.24 9.99 11.09
CA GLY A 122 27.32 9.04 11.37
C GLY A 122 26.99 8.17 12.57
N GLU A 123 27.87 8.20 13.57
CA GLU A 123 27.69 7.48 14.84
C GLU A 123 26.40 7.84 15.62
N GLY A 124 25.83 9.03 15.36
CA GLY A 124 24.59 9.50 15.97
C GLY A 124 23.32 8.80 15.47
N PHE A 125 23.41 7.99 14.42
CA PHE A 125 22.29 7.20 13.91
C PHE A 125 22.02 5.96 14.80
N THR A 126 21.52 6.18 16.02
CA THR A 126 21.16 5.11 16.96
C THR A 126 19.75 4.56 16.69
N PHE A 127 19.39 3.43 17.32
CA PHE A 127 18.02 2.91 17.26
C PHE A 127 17.00 3.94 17.80
N ASP A 128 17.35 4.69 18.85
CA ASP A 128 16.45 5.70 19.42
C ASP A 128 16.19 6.82 18.42
N TYR A 129 17.24 7.29 17.71
CA TYR A 129 17.06 8.25 16.63
C TYR A 129 16.16 7.66 15.54
N PHE A 130 16.47 6.45 15.07
CA PHE A 130 15.70 5.78 14.04
C PHE A 130 14.23 5.64 14.43
N ASN A 131 13.93 5.15 15.63
CA ASN A 131 12.59 4.85 16.12
C ASN A 131 11.76 6.11 16.42
N LEU A 132 12.39 7.16 16.97
CA LEU A 132 11.69 8.37 17.41
C LEU A 132 11.63 9.47 16.34
N LYS A 133 12.60 9.52 15.42
CA LYS A 133 12.73 10.61 14.44
C LYS A 133 12.44 10.16 13.01
N LEU A 134 13.07 9.06 12.56
CA LEU A 134 12.96 8.63 11.16
C LEU A 134 11.71 7.76 10.91
N ARG A 135 11.47 6.77 11.76
CA ARG A 135 10.37 5.79 11.61
C ARG A 135 9.01 6.45 11.37
N PRO A 136 8.56 7.48 12.13
CA PRO A 136 7.25 8.08 11.89
C PRO A 136 7.09 8.63 10.47
N THR A 137 8.11 9.30 9.96
CA THR A 137 8.13 9.85 8.59
C THR A 137 8.20 8.73 7.55
N LEU A 138 9.06 7.73 7.78
CA LEU A 138 9.20 6.57 6.91
C LEU A 138 7.87 5.80 6.79
N MET A 139 7.19 5.56 7.91
CA MET A 139 5.90 4.85 7.94
C MET A 139 4.79 5.65 7.29
N LYS A 140 4.79 6.98 7.45
CA LYS A 140 3.86 7.85 6.72
C LYS A 140 4.08 7.77 5.21
N ASN A 141 5.33 7.90 4.74
CA ASN A 141 5.67 7.81 3.32
C ASN A 141 5.31 6.43 2.73
N LEU A 142 5.61 5.36 3.48
CA LEU A 142 5.23 3.99 3.09
C LEU A 142 3.71 3.84 3.01
N ALA A 143 2.96 4.34 3.98
CA ALA A 143 1.50 4.28 3.96
C ALA A 143 0.92 5.05 2.76
N GLU A 144 1.39 6.27 2.50
CA GLU A 144 0.93 7.08 1.35
C GLU A 144 1.21 6.40 0.01
N ASN A 145 2.41 5.85 -0.18
CA ASN A 145 2.80 5.16 -1.40
C ASN A 145 2.08 3.81 -1.58
N LEU A 146 1.82 3.08 -0.50
CA LEU A 146 1.28 1.73 -0.58
C LEU A 146 -0.25 1.71 -0.61
N LEU A 147 -0.92 2.69 0.00
CA LEU A 147 -2.38 2.78 -0.01
C LEU A 147 -2.93 3.23 -1.37
N SER A 148 -2.11 3.77 -2.28
CA SER A 148 -2.52 4.04 -3.67
C SER A 148 -2.60 2.78 -4.53
N VAL A 149 -1.80 1.76 -4.20
CA VAL A 149 -1.67 0.52 -4.99
C VAL A 149 -3.00 -0.15 -5.33
N PRO A 150 -3.94 -0.34 -4.37
CA PRO A 150 -5.22 -0.96 -4.69
C PRO A 150 -6.02 -0.17 -5.74
N ALA A 151 -5.93 1.17 -5.71
CA ALA A 151 -6.65 2.05 -6.63
C ALA A 151 -6.06 2.04 -8.05
N GLU A 152 -4.76 1.79 -8.21
CA GLU A 152 -4.10 1.71 -9.54
C GLU A 152 -4.63 0.57 -10.42
N HIS A 153 -5.23 -0.45 -9.81
CA HIS A 153 -5.88 -1.54 -10.55
C HIS A 153 -7.32 -1.23 -10.98
N LEU A 154 -7.85 -0.06 -10.61
CA LEU A 154 -9.17 0.40 -11.00
C LEU A 154 -9.09 1.39 -12.15
N ARG A 155 -10.14 1.40 -12.98
CA ARG A 155 -10.21 2.19 -14.21
C ARG A 155 -11.62 2.77 -14.35
N PRO A 156 -11.81 3.86 -15.13
CA PRO A 156 -13.13 4.47 -15.30
C PRO A 156 -14.23 3.47 -15.73
N GLU A 157 -13.88 2.48 -16.55
CA GLU A 157 -14.78 1.40 -16.97
C GLU A 157 -15.33 0.55 -15.81
N HIS A 158 -14.61 0.46 -14.68
CA HIS A 158 -15.05 -0.32 -13.51
C HIS A 158 -16.10 0.40 -12.66
N ILE A 159 -16.41 1.68 -12.91
CA ILE A 159 -17.30 2.47 -12.03
C ILE A 159 -18.68 1.81 -11.89
N GLY A 160 -19.22 1.27 -12.99
CA GLY A 160 -20.49 0.53 -12.97
C GLY A 160 -20.44 -0.69 -12.05
N ASP A 161 -19.39 -1.51 -12.16
CA ASP A 161 -19.18 -2.71 -11.34
C ASP A 161 -19.03 -2.35 -9.85
N LEU A 162 -18.26 -1.31 -9.54
CA LEU A 162 -18.08 -0.84 -8.16
C LEU A 162 -19.41 -0.39 -7.54
N MET A 163 -20.21 0.38 -8.27
CA MET A 163 -21.53 0.81 -7.76
C MET A 163 -22.50 -0.35 -7.62
N GLY A 164 -22.51 -1.28 -8.58
CA GLY A 164 -23.31 -2.50 -8.49
C GLY A 164 -22.93 -3.36 -7.28
N TYR A 165 -21.64 -3.48 -6.99
CA TYR A 165 -21.13 -4.15 -5.79
C TYR A 165 -21.65 -3.50 -4.50
N VAL A 166 -21.51 -2.18 -4.39
CA VAL A 166 -21.97 -1.42 -3.22
C VAL A 166 -23.47 -1.58 -3.00
N GLU A 167 -24.27 -1.41 -4.05
CA GLU A 167 -25.74 -1.56 -3.99
C GLU A 167 -26.16 -2.97 -3.54
N LYS A 168 -25.49 -4.00 -4.06
CA LYS A 168 -25.71 -5.39 -3.68
C LYS A 168 -25.34 -5.62 -2.21
N LYS A 169 -24.21 -5.10 -1.75
CA LYS A 169 -23.73 -5.26 -0.38
C LYS A 169 -24.68 -4.64 0.64
N GLN A 170 -25.13 -3.40 0.40
CA GLN A 170 -26.03 -2.68 1.31
C GLN A 170 -27.52 -2.99 1.08
N LYS A 171 -27.85 -3.85 0.10
CA LYS A 171 -29.23 -4.24 -0.28
C LYS A 171 -30.14 -3.05 -0.62
N SER A 172 -29.58 -1.98 -1.19
CA SER A 172 -30.32 -0.77 -1.58
C SER A 172 -29.67 -0.10 -2.79
N LYS A 173 -30.50 0.39 -3.71
CA LYS A 173 -30.05 1.23 -4.82
C LYS A 173 -29.54 2.59 -4.31
N LEU A 174 -28.58 3.15 -5.03
CA LEU A 174 -28.02 4.49 -4.80
C LEU A 174 -28.68 5.49 -5.77
N ASP A 175 -29.99 5.69 -5.66
CA ASP A 175 -30.75 6.50 -6.62
C ASP A 175 -30.39 8.00 -6.60
N PHE A 176 -29.69 8.45 -5.55
CA PHE A 176 -29.13 9.80 -5.42
C PHE A 176 -27.77 9.97 -6.09
N ILE A 177 -27.22 8.93 -6.73
CA ILE A 177 -25.92 8.97 -7.42
C ILE A 177 -26.13 8.77 -8.92
N ASN A 178 -25.75 9.77 -9.71
CA ASN A 178 -25.62 9.65 -11.16
C ASN A 178 -24.31 8.93 -11.50
N LYS A 179 -24.39 7.66 -11.89
CA LYS A 179 -23.24 6.81 -12.22
C LYS A 179 -22.46 7.31 -13.45
N ASP A 180 -23.14 7.95 -14.40
CA ASP A 180 -22.51 8.47 -15.63
C ASP A 180 -21.68 9.74 -15.37
N ALA A 181 -22.05 10.50 -14.34
CA ALA A 181 -21.34 11.69 -13.89
C ALA A 181 -20.32 11.38 -12.78
N LEU A 182 -20.23 10.14 -12.30
CA LEU A 182 -19.38 9.76 -11.19
C LEU A 182 -17.94 9.52 -11.69
N GLY A 183 -16.98 10.28 -11.15
CA GLY A 183 -15.56 10.00 -11.38
C GLY A 183 -15.04 8.80 -10.55
N LEU A 184 -13.98 8.14 -11.03
CA LEU A 184 -13.39 6.95 -10.39
C LEU A 184 -12.99 7.20 -8.93
N GLU A 185 -12.38 8.35 -8.62
CA GLU A 185 -11.98 8.68 -7.25
C GLU A 185 -13.19 8.71 -6.29
N ASN A 186 -14.33 9.24 -6.74
CA ASN A 186 -15.54 9.26 -5.94
C ASN A 186 -16.16 7.86 -5.81
N ALA A 187 -16.10 7.04 -6.87
CA ALA A 187 -16.53 5.66 -6.82
C ALA A 187 -15.72 4.84 -5.79
N ILE A 188 -14.40 5.05 -5.71
CA ILE A 188 -13.54 4.44 -4.69
C ILE A 188 -13.90 4.92 -3.28
N LYS A 189 -14.15 6.22 -3.10
CA LYS A 189 -14.60 6.77 -1.80
C LYS A 189 -15.92 6.14 -1.33
N ILE A 190 -16.89 6.00 -2.23
CA ILE A 190 -18.18 5.35 -1.95
C ILE A 190 -17.99 3.87 -1.60
N LEU A 191 -17.12 3.18 -2.35
CA LEU A 191 -16.76 1.79 -2.07
C LEU A 191 -16.20 1.67 -0.64
N ASP A 192 -15.23 2.50 -0.28
CA ASP A 192 -14.63 2.53 1.06
C ASP A 192 -15.62 2.87 2.18
N GLU A 193 -16.53 3.82 1.95
CA GLU A 193 -17.60 4.15 2.89
C GLU A 193 -18.52 2.95 3.14
N SER A 194 -18.87 2.22 2.08
CA SER A 194 -19.66 0.98 2.18
C SER A 194 -18.93 -0.13 2.94
N GLU A 195 -17.59 -0.19 2.88
CA GLU A 195 -16.80 -1.10 3.72
C GLU A 195 -16.82 -0.71 5.19
N ALA A 196 -16.55 0.56 5.48
CA ALA A 196 -16.41 1.04 6.85
C ALA A 196 -17.73 1.11 7.62
N GLY A 197 -18.80 1.61 6.98
CA GLY A 197 -20.08 1.89 7.62
C GLY A 197 -21.20 0.91 7.28
N GLY A 198 -20.97 -0.01 6.33
CA GLY A 198 -21.98 -0.95 5.83
C GLY A 198 -23.10 -0.31 5.00
N LYS A 199 -23.14 1.02 4.91
CA LYS A 199 -24.13 1.78 4.14
C LYS A 199 -23.55 3.13 3.73
N VAL A 200 -23.90 3.54 2.52
CA VAL A 200 -23.56 4.86 1.97
C VAL A 200 -24.68 5.85 2.30
N LEU A 201 -24.37 7.01 2.89
CA LEU A 201 -25.37 7.98 3.33
C LEU A 201 -25.53 9.13 2.34
N GLU A 202 -26.77 9.36 1.90
CA GLU A 202 -27.11 10.43 0.95
C GLU A 202 -26.54 11.81 1.38
N LYS A 203 -26.62 12.13 2.67
CA LYS A 203 -26.13 13.40 3.24
C LYS A 203 -24.65 13.66 2.96
N GLN A 204 -23.83 12.62 2.86
CA GLN A 204 -22.39 12.75 2.62
C GLN A 204 -22.07 13.10 1.15
N HIS A 205 -23.03 12.91 0.24
CA HIS A 205 -22.85 13.11 -1.20
C HIS A 205 -23.56 14.34 -1.77
N GLN A 206 -24.32 15.10 -0.96
CA GLN A 206 -25.13 16.25 -1.44
C GLN A 206 -24.34 17.34 -2.17
N LYS A 207 -23.03 17.45 -1.90
CA LYS A 207 -22.13 18.42 -2.55
C LYS A 207 -21.41 17.87 -3.79
N GLY A 208 -21.59 16.58 -4.10
CA GLY A 208 -20.95 15.94 -5.25
C GLY A 208 -21.61 16.38 -6.57
N HIS A 209 -20.81 16.58 -7.62
CA HIS A 209 -21.31 16.88 -8.97
C HIS A 209 -22.18 15.75 -9.56
N TYR A 210 -22.02 14.54 -9.03
CA TYR A 210 -22.80 13.34 -9.37
C TYR A 210 -24.09 13.20 -8.56
N PHE A 211 -24.40 14.10 -7.63
CA PHE A 211 -25.59 14.00 -6.79
C PHE A 211 -26.88 14.32 -7.55
N ILE A 212 -27.91 13.48 -7.36
CA ILE A 212 -29.25 13.70 -7.90
C ILE A 212 -30.19 14.15 -6.77
N PRO A 213 -30.62 15.43 -6.76
CA PRO A 213 -31.56 15.93 -5.76
C PRO A 213 -32.90 15.16 -5.77
N GLU A 214 -33.52 15.02 -4.60
CA GLU A 214 -34.81 14.32 -4.43
C GLU A 214 -35.90 14.84 -5.39
N LYS A 215 -35.94 16.15 -5.63
CA LYS A 215 -36.90 16.78 -6.56
C LYS A 215 -36.79 16.26 -8.00
N LYS A 216 -35.60 15.85 -8.44
CA LYS A 216 -35.39 15.26 -9.78
C LYS A 216 -35.77 13.77 -9.78
N ARG A 217 -35.39 13.02 -8.74
CA ARG A 217 -35.72 11.59 -8.57
C ARG A 217 -37.22 11.29 -8.54
N LYS A 218 -38.04 12.20 -8.00
CA LYS A 218 -39.50 12.06 -7.93
C LYS A 218 -40.20 12.29 -9.27
N LYS A 219 -39.62 13.11 -10.17
CA LYS A 219 -40.19 13.38 -11.50
C LYS A 219 -40.03 12.21 -12.47
N ASP A 220 -38.96 11.42 -12.34
CA ASP A 220 -38.70 10.27 -13.21
C ASP A 220 -39.48 9.00 -12.80
N LYS A 221 -40.24 9.04 -11.70
CA LYS A 221 -41.06 7.93 -11.18
C LYS A 221 -42.58 8.16 -11.37
N SER A 222 -42.99 9.29 -11.96
CA SER A 222 -44.38 9.61 -12.35
C SER A 222 -44.52 9.56 -13.86
#